data_AF-A0A8S2EL81-F1
#
_entry.id   AF-A0A8S2EL81-F1
#
_cell.length_a   1.000
_cell.length_b   1.000
_cell.length_c   1.000
_cell.angle_alpha   90.00
_cell.angle_beta   90.00
_cell.angle_gamma   90.00
#
_symmetry.space_group_name_H-M   'P 1'
#
loop_
_entity.id
_entity.type
_entity.pdbx_description
1 polymer ?
#
loop_
_entity_poly.entity_id
_entity_poly.type
_entity_poly.pdbx_seq_one_letter_code
_entity_poly.pdbx_strand_id
1 'polypeptide(L)'
;MSTNDIFGDIGNFFSQLGSLTTPDQISAFFQQYWYVWLIISIGVVALIAVNVGICCYFRRHKRLHQTDPKTGKKRLFNENWGIPEPEQNVFVPIQANKTDVSTIDTDMEYDDVKFSIEALMSHNQYRIQHGAAPLASNEYLSKAATDWAKELAKMNQLKHSPDQWRRYQGSVLGENLAYFIGPLLKGERMTDMWYREEKNHDFGGDLQENSLHFSQLVWKSTKEVGFGRCQTKDKKQ
;
A
#
# COMPACT_ATOMS: atom_id res chain seq x y z
N MET A 1 -20.22 31.74 3.42
CA MET A 1 -19.01 32.05 4.21
C MET A 1 -17.83 31.72 3.32
N SER A 2 -16.99 32.70 2.99
CA SER A 2 -15.84 32.46 2.12
C SER A 2 -14.79 31.64 2.89
N THR A 3 -13.99 30.82 2.21
CA THR A 3 -12.93 30.03 2.87
C THR A 3 -11.92 30.92 3.60
N ASN A 4 -11.78 32.18 3.19
CA ASN A 4 -10.89 33.15 3.82
C ASN A 4 -11.42 33.64 5.17
N ASP A 5 -12.73 33.57 5.40
CA ASP A 5 -13.37 34.02 6.65
C ASP A 5 -13.11 33.02 7.78
N ILE A 6 -13.12 31.72 7.46
CA ILE A 6 -12.94 30.62 8.43
C ILE A 6 -11.53 30.63 9.04
N PHE A 7 -10.48 30.85 8.24
CA PHE A 7 -9.12 30.93 8.76
C PHE A 7 -8.91 32.17 9.63
N GLY A 8 -9.56 33.28 9.29
CA GLY A 8 -9.59 34.48 10.14
C GLY A 8 -10.27 34.21 11.48
N ASP A 9 -11.42 33.54 11.47
CA ASP A 9 -12.18 33.20 12.68
C ASP A 9 -11.43 32.20 13.58
N ILE A 10 -10.70 31.24 13.00
CA ILE A 10 -9.80 30.34 13.74
C ILE A 10 -8.66 31.13 14.40
N GLY A 11 -8.04 32.06 13.67
CA GLY A 11 -6.99 32.93 14.22
C GLY A 11 -7.50 33.79 15.37
N ASN A 12 -8.68 34.39 15.21
CA ASN A 12 -9.34 35.21 16.24
C ASN A 12 -9.74 34.39 17.46
N PHE A 13 -10.24 33.17 17.26
CA PHE A 13 -10.54 32.23 18.33
C PHE A 13 -9.34 31.99 19.24
N PHE A 14 -8.18 31.64 18.67
CA PHE A 14 -6.98 31.37 19.49
C PHE A 14 -6.41 32.62 20.15
N SER A 15 -6.49 33.78 19.49
CA SER A 15 -6.05 35.05 20.08
C SER A 15 -6.89 35.47 21.28
N GLN A 16 -8.19 35.18 21.28
CA GLN A 16 -9.12 35.60 22.33
C GLN A 16 -9.23 34.56 23.46
N LEU A 17 -9.00 33.28 23.16
CA LEU A 17 -9.07 32.18 24.13
C LEU A 17 -8.16 32.42 25.35
N GLY A 18 -6.96 32.98 25.13
CA GLY A 18 -5.98 33.25 26.20
C GLY A 18 -6.34 34.40 27.14
N SER A 19 -7.41 35.16 26.85
CA SER A 19 -7.83 36.34 27.61
C SER A 19 -9.04 36.10 28.53
N LEU A 20 -9.62 34.89 28.48
CA LEU A 20 -10.81 34.53 29.25
C LEU A 20 -10.43 34.21 30.70
N THR A 21 -11.04 34.91 31.66
CA THR A 21 -10.70 34.75 33.09
C THR A 21 -11.90 34.44 33.98
N THR A 22 -13.13 34.60 33.50
CA THR A 22 -14.35 34.33 34.28
C THR A 22 -15.27 33.28 33.63
N PRO A 23 -16.08 32.53 34.42
CA PRO A 23 -16.99 31.52 33.89
C PRO A 23 -18.02 32.06 32.87
N ASP A 24 -18.54 33.26 33.11
CA ASP A 24 -19.53 33.88 32.21
C ASP A 24 -18.91 34.27 30.86
N GLN A 25 -17.68 34.79 30.87
CA GLN A 25 -16.92 35.08 29.66
C GLN A 25 -16.63 33.80 28.87
N ILE A 26 -16.26 32.73 29.57
CA ILE A 26 -16.00 31.41 28.97
C ILE A 26 -17.27 30.88 28.30
N SER A 27 -18.41 30.96 28.98
CA SER A 27 -19.70 30.50 28.46
C SER A 27 -20.11 31.27 27.19
N ALA A 28 -20.06 32.60 27.23
CA ALA A 28 -20.39 33.45 26.08
C ALA A 28 -19.42 33.24 24.91
N PHE A 29 -18.13 33.05 25.21
CA PHE A 29 -17.10 32.78 24.20
C PHE A 29 -17.35 31.46 23.46
N PHE A 30 -17.66 30.38 24.18
CA PHE A 30 -17.98 29.11 23.55
C PHE A 30 -19.31 29.12 22.80
N GLN A 31 -20.28 29.94 23.21
CA GLN A 31 -21.49 30.19 22.42
C GLN A 31 -21.21 30.97 21.14
N GLN A 32 -20.28 31.92 21.15
CA GLN A 32 -19.91 32.70 19.97
C GLN A 32 -19.12 31.86 18.95
N TYR A 33 -18.17 31.05 19.43
CA TYR A 33 -17.27 30.25 18.59
C TYR A 33 -17.61 28.76 18.58
N TRP A 34 -18.86 28.40 18.89
CA TRP A 34 -19.30 27.00 18.98
C TRP A 34 -18.98 26.20 17.71
N TYR A 35 -19.07 26.84 16.54
CA TYR A 35 -18.78 26.24 15.25
C TYR A 35 -17.27 26.10 14.98
N VAL A 36 -16.43 27.03 15.45
CA VAL A 36 -14.96 26.92 15.36
C VAL A 36 -14.46 25.79 16.25
N TRP A 37 -15.01 25.68 17.47
CA TRP A 37 -14.72 24.57 18.38
C TRP A 37 -15.16 23.23 17.79
N LEU A 38 -16.32 23.18 17.13
CA LEU A 38 -16.79 22.01 16.38
C LEU A 38 -15.87 21.65 15.20
N ILE A 39 -15.40 22.63 14.42
CA ILE A 39 -14.47 22.40 13.29
C ILE A 39 -13.11 21.91 13.80
N ILE A 40 -12.56 22.51 14.85
CA ILE A 40 -11.30 22.06 15.48
C ILE A 40 -11.49 20.66 16.06
N SER A 41 -12.61 20.36 16.70
CA SER A 41 -12.89 19.03 17.24
C SER A 41 -13.05 17.98 16.14
N ILE A 42 -13.73 18.31 15.04
CA ILE A 42 -13.82 17.46 13.84
C ILE A 42 -12.44 17.26 13.22
N GLY A 43 -11.60 18.31 13.14
CA GLY A 43 -10.22 18.23 12.65
C GLY A 43 -9.30 17.41 13.55
N VAL A 44 -9.42 17.55 14.87
CA VAL A 44 -8.67 16.79 15.89
C VAL A 44 -9.14 15.33 15.92
N VAL A 45 -10.44 15.05 15.77
CA VAL A 45 -10.98 13.69 15.59
C VAL A 45 -10.53 13.07 14.25
N ALA A 46 -10.47 13.87 13.18
CA ALA A 46 -9.93 13.45 11.88
C ALA A 46 -8.40 13.20 11.91
N LEU A 47 -7.66 13.87 12.81
CA LEU A 47 -6.23 13.65 13.07
C LEU A 47 -5.96 12.48 14.03
N ILE A 48 -6.86 12.18 14.97
CA ILE A 48 -6.66 11.13 15.99
C ILE A 48 -6.98 9.71 15.47
N ALA A 49 -7.83 9.56 14.46
CA ALA A 49 -8.06 8.26 13.85
C ALA A 49 -7.23 8.15 12.57
N VAL A 50 -5.94 7.85 12.65
CA VAL A 50 -5.24 7.27 11.49
C VAL A 50 -5.20 5.76 11.79
N ASN A 51 -5.43 4.91 10.78
CA ASN A 51 -5.30 3.45 10.83
C ASN A 51 -5.06 3.01 9.37
N VAL A 52 -4.01 2.23 9.03
CA VAL A 52 -3.34 2.19 7.69
C VAL A 52 -3.18 0.76 7.13
N GLY A 53 -3.11 0.46 5.83
CA GLY A 53 -2.31 -0.68 5.35
C GLY A 53 -2.83 -1.54 4.19
N ILE A 54 -2.34 -1.28 2.98
CA ILE A 54 -2.29 -2.20 1.84
C ILE A 54 -0.83 -2.58 1.66
N CYS A 55 -0.56 -3.89 1.58
CA CYS A 55 0.80 -4.43 1.47
C CYS A 55 0.89 -5.47 0.36
N CYS A 56 2.00 -5.47 -0.37
CA CYS A 56 2.32 -6.49 -1.36
C CYS A 56 3.76 -6.95 -1.18
N TYR A 57 3.96 -8.27 -1.19
CA TYR A 57 5.29 -8.88 -1.12
C TYR A 57 5.69 -9.50 -2.45
N PHE A 58 6.93 -9.20 -2.88
CA PHE A 58 7.51 -9.67 -4.12
C PHE A 58 8.72 -10.56 -3.85
N ARG A 59 8.77 -11.77 -4.40
CA ARG A 59 9.98 -12.61 -4.25
C ARG A 59 11.08 -12.19 -5.23
N ARG A 60 12.31 -12.03 -4.74
CA ARG A 60 13.54 -11.75 -5.53
C ARG A 60 14.55 -12.91 -5.37
N HIS A 61 15.19 -13.37 -6.44
CA HIS A 61 16.15 -14.49 -6.37
C HIS A 61 17.63 -14.10 -6.28
N LYS A 62 17.99 -12.81 -6.16
CA LYS A 62 19.35 -12.34 -5.78
C LYS A 62 19.36 -10.82 -5.66
N ARG A 63 20.14 -10.29 -4.71
CA ARG A 63 20.50 -8.86 -4.65
C ARG A 63 21.50 -8.60 -5.77
N LEU A 64 21.09 -7.95 -6.87
CA LEU A 64 22.05 -7.31 -7.77
C LEU A 64 22.24 -5.87 -7.28
N HIS A 65 23.06 -5.71 -6.25
CA HIS A 65 23.93 -4.55 -6.20
C HIS A 65 25.28 -5.02 -6.72
N GLN A 66 25.51 -4.85 -8.02
CA GLN A 66 26.88 -4.61 -8.45
C GLN A 66 27.04 -3.10 -8.47
N THR A 67 27.58 -2.56 -7.37
CA THR A 67 28.32 -1.31 -7.42
C THR A 67 29.48 -1.54 -8.39
N ASP A 68 29.51 -0.77 -9.47
CA ASP A 68 30.66 -0.73 -10.37
C ASP A 68 31.91 -0.35 -9.54
N PRO A 69 32.94 -1.21 -9.45
CA PRO A 69 34.13 -0.96 -8.62
C PRO A 69 34.88 0.33 -8.97
N LYS A 70 34.67 0.86 -10.19
CA LYS A 70 35.33 2.06 -10.68
C LYS A 70 34.51 3.33 -10.48
N THR A 71 33.19 3.23 -10.40
CA THR A 71 32.29 4.40 -10.42
C THR A 71 31.32 4.49 -9.23
N GLY A 72 31.19 3.44 -8.42
CA GLY A 72 30.30 3.40 -7.25
C GLY A 72 28.81 3.40 -7.58
N LYS A 73 28.43 3.43 -8.86
CA LYS A 73 27.03 3.47 -9.32
C LYS A 73 26.37 2.10 -9.26
N LYS A 74 25.09 2.07 -8.86
CA LYS A 74 24.26 0.87 -8.75
C LYS A 74 23.60 0.61 -10.12
N ARG A 75 24.22 -0.22 -10.96
CA ARG A 75 23.62 -0.57 -12.27
C ARG A 75 22.50 -1.59 -12.07
N LEU A 76 21.37 -1.35 -12.73
CA LEU A 76 20.40 -2.38 -13.08
C LEU A 76 20.66 -2.79 -14.53
N PHE A 77 20.19 -3.97 -14.92
CA PHE A 77 20.41 -4.64 -16.21
C PHE A 77 21.70 -5.47 -16.27
N ASN A 78 21.50 -6.79 -16.23
CA ASN A 78 22.43 -7.74 -16.85
C ASN A 78 21.82 -8.12 -18.20
N GLU A 79 22.44 -7.62 -19.26
CA GLU A 79 22.23 -8.06 -20.64
C GLU A 79 22.88 -9.44 -20.80
N ASN A 80 22.13 -10.41 -21.34
CA ASN A 80 22.53 -11.79 -21.64
C ASN A 80 22.46 -12.79 -20.49
N TRP A 81 21.31 -13.43 -20.34
CA TRP A 81 21.25 -14.86 -20.02
C TRP A 81 20.21 -15.54 -20.90
N GLY A 82 20.66 -16.57 -21.62
CA GLY A 82 19.88 -17.34 -22.58
C GLY A 82 18.61 -17.91 -21.98
N ILE A 83 17.61 -18.04 -22.84
CA ILE A 83 16.27 -18.58 -22.57
C ILE A 83 16.43 -20.04 -22.08
N PRO A 84 16.10 -20.38 -20.83
CA PRO A 84 15.85 -21.77 -20.47
C PRO A 84 14.44 -22.14 -20.96
N GLU A 85 14.30 -23.30 -21.58
CA GLU A 85 13.02 -23.83 -22.04
C GLU A 85 11.97 -23.91 -20.91
N PRO A 86 10.68 -23.73 -21.22
CA PRO A 86 9.62 -23.79 -20.22
C PRO A 86 9.43 -25.22 -19.72
N GLU A 87 9.88 -25.51 -18.51
CA GLU A 87 9.42 -26.71 -17.79
C GLU A 87 7.90 -26.57 -17.53
N GLN A 88 7.16 -27.59 -17.97
CA GLN A 88 5.71 -27.64 -17.98
C GLN A 88 5.16 -27.64 -16.55
N ASN A 89 4.71 -26.48 -16.06
CA ASN A 89 3.90 -26.44 -14.84
C ASN A 89 2.47 -26.87 -15.16
N VAL A 90 2.19 -28.12 -14.79
CA VAL A 90 0.89 -28.76 -14.77
C VAL A 90 -0.11 -27.88 -14.02
N PHE A 91 -1.16 -27.45 -14.72
CA PHE A 91 -2.34 -26.83 -14.13
C PHE A 91 -3.06 -27.89 -13.29
N VAL A 92 -3.08 -27.75 -11.97
CA VAL A 92 -3.93 -28.58 -11.11
C VAL A 92 -5.20 -27.79 -10.81
N PRO A 93 -6.39 -28.22 -11.30
CA PRO A 93 -7.64 -27.60 -10.89
C PRO A 93 -7.95 -28.02 -9.45
N ILE A 94 -8.12 -27.05 -8.55
CA ILE A 94 -8.62 -27.31 -7.20
C ILE A 94 -10.12 -27.63 -7.32
N GLN A 95 -10.48 -28.91 -7.11
CA GLN A 95 -11.85 -29.33 -6.87
C GLN A 95 -12.26 -28.85 -5.47
N ALA A 96 -13.25 -27.96 -5.41
CA ALA A 96 -13.83 -27.50 -4.14
C ALA A 96 -14.61 -28.65 -3.49
N ASN A 97 -14.04 -29.24 -2.43
CA ASN A 97 -14.73 -30.27 -1.66
C ASN A 97 -15.71 -29.58 -0.69
N LYS A 98 -17.01 -29.86 -0.87
CA LYS A 98 -18.08 -29.41 0.03
C LYS A 98 -18.01 -30.19 1.33
N THR A 99 -17.57 -29.54 2.40
CA THR A 99 -17.81 -30.00 3.78
C THR A 99 -18.42 -28.85 4.59
N ASP A 100 -19.45 -29.19 5.36
CA ASP A 100 -20.42 -28.35 6.10
C ASP A 100 -19.98 -26.92 6.43
N VAL A 101 -20.63 -25.97 5.78
CA VAL A 101 -20.47 -24.52 5.97
C VAL A 101 -21.68 -24.00 6.74
N SER A 102 -21.52 -23.81 8.03
CA SER A 102 -22.33 -22.87 8.79
C SER A 102 -21.44 -22.20 9.85
N THR A 103 -21.17 -20.91 9.64
CA THR A 103 -20.46 -19.93 10.51
C THR A 103 -19.03 -19.49 10.14
N ILE A 104 -18.56 -19.63 8.89
CA ILE A 104 -17.36 -18.91 8.42
C ILE A 104 -17.81 -17.63 7.69
N ASP A 105 -17.14 -16.51 7.96
CA ASP A 105 -17.39 -15.16 7.41
C ASP A 105 -16.96 -15.11 5.93
N THR A 106 -17.63 -15.90 5.08
CA THR A 106 -17.24 -16.24 3.70
C THR A 106 -17.16 -15.05 2.75
N ASP A 107 -17.86 -13.96 3.07
CA ASP A 107 -17.96 -12.79 2.19
C ASP A 107 -16.66 -11.96 2.22
N MET A 108 -16.01 -11.87 3.38
CA MET A 108 -14.73 -11.16 3.52
C MET A 108 -13.60 -11.93 2.84
N GLU A 109 -13.59 -13.27 2.97
CA GLU A 109 -12.61 -14.13 2.32
C GLU A 109 -12.78 -14.10 0.78
N TYR A 110 -14.01 -14.07 0.27
CA TYR A 110 -14.29 -13.94 -1.16
C TYR A 110 -13.77 -12.62 -1.75
N ASP A 111 -14.00 -11.50 -1.05
CA ASP A 111 -13.58 -10.17 -1.51
C ASP A 111 -12.05 -10.03 -1.58
N ASP A 112 -11.33 -10.65 -0.65
CA ASP A 112 -9.86 -10.63 -0.63
C ASP A 112 -9.23 -11.55 -1.68
N VAL A 113 -9.86 -12.70 -1.96
CA VAL A 113 -9.48 -13.55 -3.09
C VAL A 113 -9.68 -12.79 -4.41
N LYS A 114 -10.84 -12.15 -4.58
CA LYS A 114 -11.14 -11.34 -5.76
C LYS A 114 -10.14 -10.18 -5.94
N PHE A 115 -9.82 -9.48 -4.86
CA PHE A 115 -8.78 -8.44 -4.85
C PHE A 115 -7.43 -8.97 -5.36
N SER A 116 -7.00 -10.13 -4.85
CA SER A 116 -5.72 -10.73 -5.23
C SER A 116 -5.69 -11.16 -6.70
N ILE A 117 -6.80 -11.68 -7.22
CA ILE A 117 -6.93 -12.05 -8.65
C ILE A 117 -6.85 -10.81 -9.54
N GLU A 118 -7.64 -9.76 -9.22
CA GLU A 118 -7.63 -8.50 -9.97
C GLU A 118 -6.23 -7.86 -9.99
N ALA A 119 -5.54 -7.86 -8.84
CA ALA A 119 -4.19 -7.34 -8.72
C ALA A 119 -3.20 -8.14 -9.55
N LEU A 120 -3.22 -9.48 -9.47
CA LEU A 120 -2.33 -10.34 -10.24
C LEU A 120 -2.52 -10.16 -11.75
N MET A 121 -3.77 -10.15 -12.22
CA MET A 121 -4.10 -9.95 -13.63
C MET A 121 -3.55 -8.62 -14.14
N SER A 122 -3.77 -7.54 -13.40
CA SER A 122 -3.31 -6.20 -13.76
C SER A 122 -1.78 -6.11 -13.75
N HIS A 123 -1.11 -6.70 -12.76
CA HIS A 123 0.36 -6.77 -12.71
C HIS A 123 0.90 -7.49 -13.94
N ASN A 124 0.30 -8.62 -14.32
CA ASN A 124 0.75 -9.41 -15.46
C ASN A 124 0.50 -8.71 -16.79
N GLN A 125 -0.61 -7.97 -16.93
CA GLN A 125 -0.88 -7.14 -18.10
C GLN A 125 0.21 -6.08 -18.30
N TYR A 126 0.58 -5.36 -17.25
CA TYR A 126 1.66 -4.36 -17.32
C TYR A 126 3.03 -4.99 -17.54
N ARG A 127 3.33 -6.13 -16.90
CA ARG A 127 4.61 -6.83 -17.09
C ARG A 127 4.84 -7.28 -18.52
N ILE A 128 3.79 -7.75 -19.21
CA ILE A 128 3.86 -8.13 -20.62
C ILE A 128 4.23 -6.92 -21.49
N GLN A 129 3.65 -5.75 -21.22
CA GLN A 129 3.98 -4.50 -21.94
C GLN A 129 5.47 -4.12 -21.81
N HIS A 130 6.11 -4.49 -20.70
CA HIS A 130 7.52 -4.21 -20.40
C HIS A 130 8.46 -5.40 -20.67
N GLY A 131 7.98 -6.45 -21.34
CA GLY A 131 8.79 -7.63 -21.67
C GLY A 131 9.26 -8.44 -20.45
N ALA A 132 8.53 -8.35 -19.34
CA ALA A 132 8.75 -9.15 -18.14
C ALA A 132 7.79 -10.35 -18.11
N ALA A 133 8.29 -11.51 -17.69
CA ALA A 133 7.46 -12.72 -17.58
C ALA A 133 6.34 -12.54 -16.54
N PRO A 134 5.14 -13.13 -16.73
CA PRO A 134 4.07 -13.10 -15.75
C PRO A 134 4.50 -13.63 -14.38
N LEU A 135 3.93 -13.07 -13.32
CA LEU A 135 4.07 -13.52 -11.94
C LEU A 135 3.06 -14.63 -11.65
N ALA A 136 3.45 -15.55 -10.76
CA ALA A 136 2.56 -16.49 -10.11
C ALA A 136 2.11 -15.95 -8.74
N SER A 137 0.85 -16.18 -8.35
CA SER A 137 0.41 -15.96 -6.98
C SER A 137 1.06 -16.95 -6.04
N ASN A 138 1.45 -16.49 -4.86
CA ASN A 138 1.95 -17.34 -3.79
C ASN A 138 1.18 -17.06 -2.49
N GLU A 139 0.43 -18.06 -2.01
CA GLU A 139 -0.45 -17.94 -0.85
C GLU A 139 0.31 -17.60 0.43
N TYR A 140 1.53 -18.12 0.62
CA TYR A 140 2.36 -17.77 1.76
C TYR A 140 2.71 -16.27 1.74
N LEU A 141 3.05 -15.73 0.57
CA LEU A 141 3.30 -14.30 0.40
C LEU A 141 2.04 -13.47 0.64
N SER A 142 0.88 -13.92 0.17
CA SER A 142 -0.40 -13.22 0.39
C SER A 142 -0.79 -13.19 1.85
N LYS A 143 -0.60 -14.32 2.57
CA LYS A 143 -0.83 -14.38 4.01
C LYS A 143 0.11 -13.42 4.74
N ALA A 144 1.41 -13.46 4.44
CA ALA A 144 2.37 -12.54 5.04
C ALA A 144 1.98 -11.08 4.76
N ALA A 145 1.59 -10.75 3.52
CA ALA A 145 1.20 -9.40 3.14
C ALA A 145 -0.05 -8.93 3.90
N THR A 146 -1.01 -9.83 4.10
CA THR A 146 -2.22 -9.57 4.89
C THR A 146 -1.90 -9.37 6.37
N ASP A 147 -1.00 -10.18 6.93
CA ASP A 147 -0.55 -10.03 8.31
C ASP A 147 0.14 -8.68 8.50
N TRP A 148 1.00 -8.26 7.56
CA TRP A 148 1.64 -6.95 7.61
C TRP A 148 0.65 -5.80 7.41
N ALA A 149 -0.31 -5.93 6.49
CA ALA A 149 -1.40 -4.95 6.33
C ALA A 149 -2.17 -4.74 7.65
N LYS A 150 -2.44 -5.81 8.40
CA LYS A 150 -3.05 -5.72 9.75
C LYS A 150 -2.13 -5.04 10.76
N GLU A 151 -0.82 -5.26 10.70
CA GLU A 151 0.14 -4.58 11.56
C GLU A 151 0.24 -3.08 11.24
N LEU A 152 0.28 -2.71 9.96
CA LEU A 152 0.17 -1.31 9.52
C LEU A 152 -1.12 -0.68 10.04
N ALA A 153 -2.22 -1.46 10.12
CA ALA A 153 -3.52 -0.96 10.55
C ALA A 153 -3.51 -0.61 12.02
N LYS A 154 -2.88 -1.45 12.83
CA LYS A 154 -2.68 -1.24 14.27
C LYS A 154 -1.69 -0.12 14.56
N MET A 155 -0.55 -0.11 13.85
CA MET A 155 0.53 0.86 14.05
C MET A 155 0.18 2.22 13.49
N ASN A 156 -0.76 2.24 12.54
CA ASN A 156 -1.21 3.45 11.93
C ASN A 156 -0.06 4.22 11.22
N GLN A 157 0.77 3.48 10.51
CA GLN A 157 1.93 4.03 9.82
C GLN A 157 2.16 3.26 8.54
N LEU A 158 2.42 3.96 7.43
CA LEU A 158 2.85 3.32 6.20
C LEU A 158 4.37 3.11 6.25
N LYS A 159 4.78 1.92 6.69
CA LYS A 159 6.19 1.59 6.87
C LYS A 159 6.50 0.22 6.27
N HIS A 160 7.63 0.13 5.59
CA HIS A 160 8.13 -1.16 5.11
C HIS A 160 8.35 -2.14 6.27
N SER A 161 8.00 -3.40 6.04
CA SER A 161 8.22 -4.47 7.01
C SER A 161 9.71 -4.67 7.29
N PRO A 162 10.07 -5.03 8.53
CA PRO A 162 11.46 -5.36 8.85
C PRO A 162 11.98 -6.48 7.95
N ASP A 163 13.22 -6.34 7.45
CA ASP A 163 13.87 -7.35 6.60
C ASP A 163 13.95 -8.75 7.22
N GLN A 164 13.87 -8.87 8.55
CA GLN A 164 13.81 -10.15 9.25
C GLN A 164 12.44 -10.84 9.12
N TRP A 165 11.37 -10.07 8.96
CA TRP A 165 9.99 -10.58 8.83
C TRP A 165 9.57 -10.73 7.37
N ARG A 166 10.25 -10.02 6.47
CA ARG A 166 10.07 -10.07 5.03
C ARG A 166 11.06 -11.05 4.37
N ARG A 167 10.98 -12.33 4.74
CA ARG A 167 11.86 -13.38 4.19
C ARG A 167 11.08 -14.58 3.69
N TYR A 168 11.53 -15.11 2.56
CA TYR A 168 11.03 -16.36 2.01
C TYR A 168 12.16 -17.11 1.30
N GLN A 169 12.29 -18.40 1.62
CA GLN A 169 13.32 -19.29 1.05
C GLN A 169 14.73 -18.65 1.08
N GLY A 170 15.12 -18.09 2.23
CA GLY A 170 16.45 -17.51 2.47
C GLY A 170 16.68 -16.11 1.87
N SER A 171 15.73 -15.54 1.14
CA SER A 171 15.87 -14.22 0.50
C SER A 171 14.94 -13.17 1.11
N VAL A 172 15.40 -11.91 1.17
CA VAL A 172 14.55 -10.76 1.51
C VAL A 172 13.63 -10.46 0.34
N LEU A 173 12.34 -10.33 0.61
CA LEU A 173 11.33 -10.00 -0.41
C LEU A 173 11.37 -8.50 -0.75
N GLY A 174 11.01 -8.13 -1.97
CA GLY A 174 10.58 -6.76 -2.29
C GLY A 174 9.20 -6.48 -1.68
N GLU A 175 8.83 -5.21 -1.54
CA GLU A 175 7.54 -4.81 -0.97
C GLU A 175 7.07 -3.51 -1.61
N ASN A 176 5.80 -3.46 -2.00
CA ASN A 176 5.10 -2.22 -2.32
C ASN A 176 4.00 -2.02 -1.29
N LEU A 177 3.79 -0.77 -0.88
CA LEU A 177 2.74 -0.39 0.06
C LEU A 177 1.81 0.63 -0.60
N ALA A 178 0.57 0.63 -0.18
CA ALA A 178 -0.40 1.66 -0.56
C ALA A 178 -1.23 2.04 0.66
N TYR A 179 -1.79 3.25 0.59
CA TYR A 179 -2.76 3.75 1.55
C TYR A 179 -3.91 4.40 0.79
N PHE A 180 -5.13 4.12 1.23
CA PHE A 180 -6.34 4.61 0.62
C PHE A 180 -7.44 4.81 1.66
N ILE A 181 -8.17 5.93 1.58
CA ILE A 181 -9.34 6.18 2.41
C ILE A 181 -10.58 6.07 1.52
N GLY A 182 -11.48 5.16 1.87
CA GLY A 182 -12.74 5.00 1.14
C GLY A 182 -13.21 3.56 1.06
N PRO A 183 -14.08 3.21 0.08
CA PRO A 183 -14.56 1.84 -0.09
C PRO A 183 -13.39 0.88 -0.35
N LEU A 184 -13.65 -0.43 -0.18
CA LEU A 184 -12.65 -1.48 -0.42
C LEU A 184 -11.95 -1.26 -1.76
N LEU A 185 -10.63 -1.12 -1.71
CA LEU A 185 -9.81 -0.83 -2.88
C LEU A 185 -9.74 -2.11 -3.73
N LYS A 186 -10.03 -1.96 -5.03
CA LYS A 186 -9.90 -3.04 -6.02
C LYS A 186 -8.43 -3.29 -6.35
N GLY A 187 -8.09 -4.54 -6.68
CA GLY A 187 -6.71 -4.95 -6.95
C GLY A 187 -6.15 -4.29 -8.20
N GLU A 188 -7.00 -4.14 -9.23
CA GLU A 188 -6.71 -3.37 -10.45
C GLU A 188 -6.31 -1.93 -10.13
N ARG A 189 -7.18 -1.21 -9.41
CA ARG A 189 -6.94 0.20 -9.07
C ARG A 189 -5.66 0.41 -8.25
N MET A 190 -5.36 -0.49 -7.32
CA MET A 190 -4.09 -0.45 -6.57
C MET A 190 -2.90 -0.62 -7.53
N THR A 191 -2.98 -1.58 -8.45
CA THR A 191 -1.94 -1.83 -9.44
C THR A 191 -1.72 -0.61 -10.34
N ASP A 192 -2.80 0.01 -10.82
CA ASP A 192 -2.75 1.23 -11.64
C ASP A 192 -2.08 2.39 -10.91
N MET A 193 -2.33 2.53 -9.61
CA MET A 193 -1.70 3.58 -8.80
C MET A 193 -0.18 3.45 -8.78
N TRP A 194 0.35 2.23 -8.62
CA TRP A 194 1.78 1.97 -8.69
C TRP A 194 2.32 2.09 -10.11
N TYR A 195 1.57 1.64 -11.11
CA TYR A 195 2.01 1.71 -12.51
C TYR A 195 2.14 3.15 -13.01
N ARG A 196 1.29 4.08 -12.55
CA ARG A 196 1.34 5.52 -12.93
C ARG A 196 2.68 6.20 -12.65
N GLU A 197 3.55 5.60 -11.83
CA GLU A 197 4.91 6.08 -11.63
C GLU A 197 5.82 5.86 -12.85
N GLU A 198 5.42 5.05 -13.83
CA GLU A 198 6.13 4.85 -15.10
C GLU A 198 6.51 6.18 -15.77
N LYS A 199 5.61 7.17 -15.75
CA LYS A 199 5.85 8.49 -16.33
C LYS A 199 7.05 9.23 -15.73
N ASN A 200 7.47 8.82 -14.53
CA ASN A 200 8.61 9.35 -13.81
C ASN A 200 9.85 8.46 -13.93
N HIS A 201 9.74 7.32 -14.62
CA HIS A 201 10.79 6.32 -14.69
C HIS A 201 11.74 6.58 -15.87
N ASP A 202 13.01 6.82 -15.58
CA ASP A 202 14.07 6.81 -16.59
C ASP A 202 14.66 5.40 -16.70
N PHE A 203 14.34 4.72 -17.82
CA PHE A 203 14.78 3.35 -18.12
C PHE A 203 16.30 3.24 -18.37
N GLY A 204 16.97 4.33 -18.72
CA GLY A 204 18.42 4.38 -18.91
C GLY A 204 19.19 4.87 -17.67
N GLY A 205 18.46 5.31 -16.64
CA GLY A 205 19.02 5.96 -15.45
C GLY A 205 19.17 5.06 -14.23
N ASP A 206 19.69 5.64 -13.15
CA ASP A 206 19.71 5.01 -11.82
C ASP A 206 18.29 4.96 -11.21
N LEU A 207 18.09 4.11 -10.20
CA LEU A 207 16.81 3.95 -9.48
C LEU A 207 16.29 5.30 -8.95
N GLN A 208 15.05 5.67 -9.32
CA GLN A 208 14.43 6.92 -8.84
C GLN A 208 13.42 6.66 -7.72
N GLU A 209 13.43 7.50 -6.68
CA GLU A 209 12.56 7.35 -5.51
C GLU A 209 11.06 7.44 -5.86
N ASN A 210 10.72 8.21 -6.90
CA ASN A 210 9.34 8.41 -7.37
C ASN A 210 8.88 7.37 -8.40
N SER A 211 9.66 6.30 -8.61
CA SER A 211 9.34 5.17 -9.50
C SER A 211 9.61 3.79 -8.87
N LEU A 212 9.74 3.73 -7.54
CA LEU A 212 10.05 2.51 -6.81
C LEU A 212 8.95 1.45 -6.91
N HIS A 213 7.67 1.86 -6.88
CA HIS A 213 6.58 0.90 -6.98
C HIS A 213 6.46 0.34 -8.38
N PHE A 214 6.56 1.21 -9.39
CA PHE A 214 6.57 0.81 -10.80
C PHE A 214 7.74 -0.14 -11.10
N SER A 215 8.96 0.22 -10.71
CA SER A 215 10.14 -0.62 -11.00
C SER A 215 10.03 -2.01 -10.36
N GLN A 216 9.48 -2.13 -9.14
CA GLN A 216 9.22 -3.43 -8.54
C GLN A 216 8.12 -4.22 -9.30
N LEU A 217 7.06 -3.55 -9.76
CA LEU A 217 5.98 -4.19 -10.52
C LEU A 217 6.53 -4.88 -11.79
N VAL A 218 7.38 -4.18 -12.55
CA VAL A 218 7.96 -4.69 -13.81
C VAL A 218 9.30 -5.42 -13.63
N TRP A 219 9.69 -5.73 -12.40
CA TRP A 219 11.00 -6.33 -12.12
C TRP A 219 11.14 -7.73 -12.74
N LYS A 220 12.03 -7.88 -13.74
CA LYS A 220 12.14 -9.11 -14.56
C LYS A 220 12.48 -10.37 -13.77
N SER A 221 13.28 -10.25 -12.71
CA SER A 221 13.70 -11.39 -11.88
C SER A 221 12.70 -11.76 -10.79
N THR A 222 11.65 -10.97 -10.58
CA THR A 222 10.54 -11.33 -9.69
C THR A 222 9.65 -12.33 -10.41
N LYS A 223 9.29 -13.41 -9.70
CA LYS A 223 8.53 -14.56 -10.22
C LYS A 223 7.23 -14.83 -9.48
N GLU A 224 7.19 -14.45 -8.21
CA GLU A 224 6.04 -14.71 -7.33
C GLU A 224 5.66 -13.44 -6.59
N VAL A 225 4.36 -13.28 -6.36
CA VAL A 225 3.78 -12.15 -5.63
C VAL A 225 2.68 -12.63 -4.70
N GLY A 226 2.55 -11.94 -3.58
CA GLY A 226 1.41 -12.05 -2.67
C GLY A 226 0.80 -10.70 -2.38
N PHE A 227 -0.52 -10.66 -2.34
CA PHE A 227 -1.32 -9.45 -2.12
C PHE A 227 -2.01 -9.54 -0.78
N GLY A 228 -2.05 -8.42 -0.05
CA GLY A 228 -2.76 -8.33 1.22
C GLY A 228 -3.27 -6.91 1.46
N ARG A 229 -4.45 -6.82 2.08
CA ARG A 229 -5.05 -5.55 2.47
C ARG A 229 -5.72 -5.70 3.83
N CYS A 230 -5.86 -4.60 4.53
CA CYS A 230 -6.66 -4.53 5.74
C CYS A 230 -7.47 -3.24 5.71
N GLN A 231 -8.79 -3.33 5.87
CA GLN A 231 -9.63 -2.17 6.07
C GLN A 231 -9.96 -2.00 7.55
N THR A 232 -9.79 -0.79 8.06
CA THR A 232 -10.15 -0.43 9.43
C THR A 232 -11.58 0.10 9.48
N LYS A 233 -12.18 0.19 10.68
CA LYS A 233 -13.57 0.64 10.88
C LYS A 233 -13.83 2.02 10.26
N ASP A 234 -12.81 2.86 10.21
CA ASP A 234 -12.86 4.22 9.62
C ASP A 234 -12.68 4.22 8.09
N LYS A 235 -12.82 3.05 7.44
CA LYS A 235 -12.68 2.82 5.99
C LYS A 235 -11.31 3.16 5.43
N LYS A 236 -10.28 3.16 6.28
CA LYS A 236 -8.89 3.33 5.86
C LYS A 236 -8.30 1.98 5.54
N GLN A 237 -7.54 1.95 4.46
CA GLN A 237 -6.81 0.82 3.91
C GLN A 237 -5.40 1.29 3.58
#